data_AF-A0A7S3FUW8-F1
#
_entry.id   AF-A0A7S3FUW8-F1
#
_cell.length_a   1.000
_cell.length_b   1.000
_cell.length_c   1.000
_cell.angle_alpha   90.00
_cell.angle_beta   90.00
_cell.angle_gamma   90.00
#
_symmetry.space_group_name_H-M   'P 1'
#
loop_
_entity.id
_entity.type
_entity.pdbx_description
1 polymer ?
#
loop_
_entity_poly.entity_id
_entity_poly.type
_entity_poly.pdbx_seq_one_letter_code
_entity_poly.pdbx_strand_id
1 'polypeptide(L)'
;MTRINYSRLLAIMACMMVLVSADSKKKEIEGPVIGIDLGTTYSCVGIFKNGRVEIIPNELGNRITPSYVAFTDEEKLVGEAAKNQGSLNPTNTVYVVKRLIGRNFDDKEVQRDLKFLPYKIVSKSGKPYVQVDTKDGKKTLSPEEISAMILIKMKEVAEAYLGREVKYAVVTVPAYFNDAQRQATKDAGLIAGLDVLRIINEPTAAAIAYGMDKKSGEKNIIVFDLGGGTFDVSLLTIDNGIFEVVATSGDTHLGGEDFDQRLTDHFVKLFKKKNNVDIKSDKRAFQKLRQEVEKAKRDLSSVHQVKVTIEGIIDGIDFSETITRARFEELCADLFKKTLQPVQQVLEDSGLKKSEIDEVVLVGGSTRIPKVQQLIKDFFNGKEPNRGINPDEGGAPRAGGAGGGPG
;
A
#
# COMPACT_ATOMS: atom_id res chain seq x y z
N MET A 1 65.43 -1.36 -35.29
CA MET A 1 64.76 -0.04 -35.13
C MET A 1 63.33 -0.15 -35.62
N THR A 2 62.39 -0.48 -34.72
CA THR A 2 60.97 -0.57 -35.05
C THR A 2 60.34 0.77 -34.70
N ARG A 3 60.08 1.60 -35.71
CA ARG A 3 59.41 2.90 -35.52
C ARG A 3 57.95 2.63 -35.12
N ILE A 4 57.63 2.86 -33.85
CA ILE A 4 56.24 2.88 -33.37
C ILE A 4 55.57 4.10 -34.01
N ASN A 5 54.53 3.84 -34.81
CA ASN A 5 53.83 4.85 -35.57
C ASN A 5 52.83 5.56 -34.65
N TYR A 6 53.29 6.60 -33.94
CA TYR A 6 52.54 7.36 -32.94
C TYR A 6 51.20 7.92 -33.46
N SER A 7 51.06 8.12 -34.78
CA SER A 7 49.83 8.54 -35.43
C SER A 7 48.68 7.53 -35.32
N ARG A 8 48.97 6.22 -35.31
CA ARG A 8 47.94 5.17 -35.11
C ARG A 8 47.54 5.03 -33.65
N LEU A 9 48.45 5.27 -32.70
CA LEU A 9 48.14 5.22 -31.27
C LEU A 9 47.23 6.39 -30.84
N LEU A 10 47.51 7.60 -31.37
CA LEU A 10 46.66 8.78 -31.15
C LEU A 10 45.27 8.64 -31.79
N ALA A 11 45.15 8.04 -32.97
CA ALA A 11 43.86 7.80 -33.62
C ALA A 11 42.99 6.77 -32.84
N ILE A 12 43.61 5.74 -32.26
CA ILE A 12 42.89 4.76 -31.41
C ILE A 12 42.48 5.37 -30.07
N MET A 13 43.32 6.23 -29.47
CA MET A 13 42.97 6.97 -28.25
C MET A 13 41.85 8.00 -28.49
N ALA A 14 41.86 8.68 -29.65
CA ALA A 14 40.79 9.59 -30.04
C ALA A 14 39.47 8.85 -30.32
N CYS A 15 39.50 7.67 -30.96
CA CYS A 15 38.31 6.84 -31.11
C CYS A 15 37.80 6.26 -29.77
N MET A 16 38.68 5.93 -28.82
CA MET A 16 38.27 5.51 -27.48
C MET A 16 37.71 6.67 -26.65
N MET A 17 38.23 7.89 -26.78
CA MET A 17 37.64 9.07 -26.12
C MET A 17 36.28 9.45 -26.71
N VAL A 18 36.07 9.24 -28.02
CA VAL A 18 34.77 9.48 -28.67
C VAL A 18 33.73 8.40 -28.30
N LEU A 19 34.16 7.19 -27.92
CA LEU A 19 33.25 6.11 -27.46
C LEU A 19 32.88 6.18 -25.97
N VAL A 20 33.57 6.99 -25.16
CA VAL A 20 33.27 7.18 -23.73
C VAL A 20 32.34 8.38 -23.48
N SER A 21 31.97 9.12 -24.53
CA SER A 21 30.91 10.15 -24.46
C SER A 21 29.61 9.66 -25.11
N ALA A 22 29.20 8.43 -24.77
CA ALA A 22 27.81 8.00 -24.96
C ALA A 22 26.93 8.73 -23.93
N ASP A 23 26.67 10.00 -24.25
CA ASP A 23 25.47 10.78 -23.96
C ASP A 23 24.47 10.07 -23.04
N SER A 24 24.63 10.20 -21.72
CA SER A 24 23.50 10.08 -20.81
C SER A 24 22.65 11.34 -20.97
N LYS A 25 22.00 11.49 -22.13
CA LYS A 25 20.97 12.52 -22.31
C LYS A 25 19.93 12.28 -21.22
N LYS A 26 19.84 13.19 -20.24
CA LYS A 26 18.68 13.25 -19.35
C LYS A 26 17.46 13.30 -20.26
N LYS A 27 16.68 12.22 -20.27
CA LYS A 27 15.41 12.16 -20.99
C LYS A 27 14.57 13.32 -20.46
N GLU A 28 14.32 14.34 -21.28
CA GLU A 28 13.48 15.46 -20.87
C GLU A 28 12.08 14.90 -20.61
N ILE A 29 11.61 15.09 -19.37
CA ILE A 29 10.30 14.59 -18.93
C ILE A 29 9.28 15.63 -19.39
N GLU A 30 8.73 15.43 -20.59
CA GLU A 30 7.66 16.25 -21.12
C GLU A 30 6.28 15.74 -20.67
N GLY A 31 5.68 16.43 -19.70
CA GLY A 31 4.31 16.14 -19.24
C GLY A 31 4.17 16.10 -17.73
N PRO A 32 2.94 15.93 -17.22
CA PRO A 32 2.71 15.78 -15.79
C PRO A 32 3.35 14.48 -15.28
N VAL A 33 3.99 14.57 -14.13
CA VAL A 33 4.37 13.39 -13.33
C VAL A 33 3.38 13.29 -12.18
N ILE A 34 2.82 12.10 -11.96
CA ILE A 34 1.91 11.82 -10.84
C ILE A 34 2.58 10.94 -9.79
N GLY A 35 2.19 11.12 -8.54
CA GLY A 35 2.59 10.25 -7.44
C GLY A 35 1.46 9.29 -7.16
N ILE A 36 1.73 7.99 -7.21
CA ILE A 36 0.74 6.96 -6.88
C ILE A 36 1.19 6.23 -5.62
N ASP A 37 0.33 6.23 -4.62
CA ASP A 37 0.38 5.25 -3.55
C ASP A 37 -0.41 4.01 -3.95
N LEU A 38 0.29 2.93 -4.31
CA LEU A 38 -0.33 1.66 -4.65
C LEU A 38 -0.52 0.83 -3.38
N GLY A 39 -1.51 1.13 -2.56
CA GLY A 39 -1.71 0.45 -1.27
C GLY A 39 -2.34 -0.95 -1.39
N THR A 40 -2.35 -1.69 -0.28
CA THR A 40 -2.89 -3.07 -0.25
C THR A 40 -4.41 -3.11 -0.39
N THR A 41 -5.12 -2.17 0.24
CA THR A 41 -6.59 -2.12 0.29
C THR A 41 -7.15 -0.90 -0.43
N TYR A 42 -6.44 0.23 -0.39
CA TYR A 42 -6.77 1.45 -1.11
C TYR A 42 -5.52 2.00 -1.76
N SER A 43 -5.69 2.67 -2.90
CA SER A 43 -4.66 3.41 -3.60
C SER A 43 -5.01 4.90 -3.63
N CYS A 44 -4.01 5.75 -3.72
CA CYS A 44 -4.15 7.20 -3.74
C CYS A 44 -3.31 7.76 -4.90
N VAL A 45 -3.77 8.84 -5.52
CA VAL A 45 -3.01 9.53 -6.57
C VAL A 45 -2.95 11.03 -6.27
N GLY A 46 -1.76 11.59 -6.38
CA GLY A 46 -1.49 12.99 -6.13
C GLY A 46 -0.62 13.60 -7.22
N ILE A 47 -0.63 14.93 -7.28
CA ILE A 47 0.25 15.72 -8.12
C ILE A 47 0.89 16.83 -7.31
N PHE A 48 2.14 17.18 -7.64
CA PHE A 48 2.77 18.36 -7.08
C PHE A 48 2.50 19.56 -7.98
N LYS A 49 1.76 20.54 -7.49
CA LYS A 49 1.35 21.73 -8.24
C LYS A 49 1.34 22.94 -7.31
N ASN A 50 1.80 24.09 -7.80
CA ASN A 50 1.82 25.36 -7.04
C ASN A 50 2.54 25.25 -5.69
N GLY A 51 3.66 24.53 -5.64
CA GLY A 51 4.48 24.40 -4.43
C GLY A 51 3.92 23.44 -3.37
N ARG A 52 2.79 22.75 -3.62
CA ARG A 52 2.19 21.80 -2.68
C ARG A 52 1.77 20.50 -3.36
N VAL A 53 1.56 19.47 -2.55
CA VAL A 53 0.93 18.22 -3.00
C VAL A 53 -0.58 18.42 -3.00
N GLU A 54 -1.22 18.06 -4.10
CA GLU A 54 -2.66 17.99 -4.23
C GLU A 54 -3.07 16.55 -4.47
N ILE A 55 -3.92 16.01 -3.58
CA ILE A 55 -4.51 14.69 -3.75
C ILE A 55 -5.71 14.80 -4.68
N ILE A 56 -5.75 13.95 -5.70
CA ILE A 56 -6.75 14.01 -6.75
C ILE A 56 -7.93 13.11 -6.37
N PRO A 57 -9.15 13.66 -6.20
CA PRO A 57 -10.33 12.85 -5.97
C PRO A 57 -10.70 12.06 -7.24
N ASN A 58 -11.22 10.85 -7.06
CA ASN A 58 -11.78 10.05 -8.15
C ASN A 58 -13.15 10.60 -8.61
N GLU A 59 -13.78 9.92 -9.58
CA GLU A 59 -15.06 10.32 -10.17
C GLU A 59 -16.23 10.40 -9.17
N LEU A 60 -16.09 9.81 -7.98
CA LEU A 60 -17.08 9.85 -6.90
C LEU A 60 -16.74 10.90 -5.82
N GLY A 61 -15.65 11.66 -6.00
CA GLY A 61 -15.17 12.64 -5.03
C GLY A 61 -14.30 12.05 -3.92
N ASN A 62 -14.00 10.74 -3.95
CA ASN A 62 -13.18 10.09 -2.94
C ASN A 62 -11.69 10.29 -3.23
N ARG A 63 -10.91 10.65 -2.21
CA ARG A 63 -9.46 10.87 -2.32
C ARG A 63 -8.62 9.60 -2.35
N ILE A 64 -9.22 8.48 -2.01
CA ILE A 64 -8.62 7.14 -2.09
C ILE A 64 -9.58 6.24 -2.86
N THR A 65 -9.03 5.28 -3.59
CA THR A 65 -9.79 4.33 -4.40
C THR A 65 -9.48 2.90 -3.97
N PRO A 66 -10.48 2.04 -3.73
CA PRO A 66 -10.22 0.65 -3.36
C PRO A 66 -9.30 -0.06 -4.35
N SER A 67 -8.33 -0.81 -3.84
CA SER A 67 -7.42 -1.66 -4.63
C SER A 67 -8.08 -2.98 -4.98
N TYR A 68 -9.21 -2.88 -5.67
CA TYR A 68 -10.11 -3.97 -6.05
C TYR A 68 -10.24 -4.03 -7.57
N VAL A 69 -10.24 -5.23 -8.12
CA VAL A 69 -10.52 -5.52 -9.53
C VAL A 69 -11.54 -6.64 -9.58
N ALA A 70 -12.64 -6.45 -10.31
CA ALA A 70 -13.64 -7.49 -10.51
C ALA A 70 -13.84 -7.78 -11.99
N PHE A 71 -14.04 -9.05 -12.30
CA PHE A 71 -14.35 -9.52 -13.65
C PHE A 71 -15.81 -9.98 -13.68
N THR A 72 -16.59 -9.38 -14.57
CA THR A 72 -17.98 -9.76 -14.84
C THR A 72 -18.08 -10.35 -16.26
N ASP A 73 -19.27 -10.81 -16.62
CA ASP A 73 -19.56 -11.31 -17.97
C ASP A 73 -19.57 -10.18 -19.02
N GLU A 74 -19.69 -8.93 -18.60
CA GLU A 74 -19.80 -7.76 -19.48
C GLU A 74 -18.46 -7.02 -19.55
N GLU A 75 -17.91 -6.70 -18.38
CA GLU A 75 -16.80 -5.76 -18.25
C GLU A 75 -15.87 -6.09 -17.07
N LYS A 76 -14.79 -5.30 -17.00
CA LYS A 76 -13.84 -5.31 -15.89
C LYS A 76 -14.10 -4.06 -15.06
N LEU A 77 -14.36 -4.24 -13.77
CA LEU A 77 -14.57 -3.16 -12.82
C LEU A 77 -13.30 -2.95 -11.98
N VAL A 78 -13.00 -1.70 -11.62
CA VAL A 78 -11.89 -1.35 -10.73
C VAL A 78 -12.36 -0.33 -9.70
N GLY A 79 -11.83 -0.37 -8.47
CA GLY A 79 -12.16 0.61 -7.44
C GLY A 79 -13.47 0.31 -6.72
N GLU A 80 -14.27 1.35 -6.46
CA GLU A 80 -15.53 1.24 -5.71
C GLU A 80 -16.54 0.31 -6.39
N ALA A 81 -16.64 0.37 -7.73
CA ALA A 81 -17.52 -0.51 -8.49
C ALA A 81 -17.19 -1.99 -8.25
N ALA A 82 -15.90 -2.35 -8.28
CA ALA A 82 -15.43 -3.70 -7.98
C ALA A 82 -15.69 -4.10 -6.53
N LYS A 83 -15.41 -3.20 -5.57
CA LYS A 83 -15.63 -3.45 -4.13
C LYS A 83 -17.12 -3.69 -3.81
N ASN A 84 -18.00 -2.86 -4.37
CA ASN A 84 -19.44 -2.89 -4.08
C ASN A 84 -20.10 -4.20 -4.51
N GLN A 85 -19.75 -4.73 -5.70
CA GLN A 85 -20.28 -6.01 -6.17
C GLN A 85 -19.57 -7.24 -5.58
N GLY A 86 -18.52 -7.05 -4.77
CA GLY A 86 -17.66 -8.14 -4.31
C GLY A 86 -18.39 -9.24 -3.53
N SER A 87 -19.48 -8.91 -2.82
CA SER A 87 -20.31 -9.91 -2.14
C SER A 87 -21.17 -10.75 -3.09
N LEU A 88 -21.53 -10.22 -4.26
CA LEU A 88 -22.30 -10.93 -5.29
C LEU A 88 -21.39 -11.83 -6.15
N ASN A 89 -20.13 -11.44 -6.33
CA ASN A 89 -19.16 -12.13 -7.18
C ASN A 89 -17.81 -12.35 -6.47
N PRO A 90 -17.78 -13.07 -5.34
CA PRO A 90 -16.60 -13.12 -4.48
C PRO A 90 -15.41 -13.85 -5.12
N THR A 91 -15.63 -14.79 -6.03
CA THR A 91 -14.57 -15.58 -6.66
C THR A 91 -13.85 -14.87 -7.79
N ASN A 92 -14.48 -13.87 -8.41
CA ASN A 92 -13.90 -13.08 -9.50
C ASN A 92 -13.62 -11.63 -9.10
N THR A 93 -13.66 -11.35 -7.79
CA THR A 93 -13.30 -10.05 -7.22
C THR A 93 -11.98 -10.16 -6.47
N VAL A 94 -10.94 -9.58 -7.04
CA VAL A 94 -9.57 -9.64 -6.57
C VAL A 94 -9.23 -8.39 -5.77
N TYR A 95 -8.67 -8.59 -4.59
CA TYR A 95 -8.24 -7.54 -3.65
C TYR A 95 -7.06 -8.06 -2.82
N VAL A 96 -6.31 -7.18 -2.15
CA VAL A 96 -5.12 -7.57 -1.34
C VAL A 96 -4.00 -8.19 -2.20
N VAL A 97 -4.05 -7.99 -3.52
CA VAL A 97 -3.07 -8.57 -4.46
C VAL A 97 -1.63 -8.13 -4.20
N LYS A 98 -1.43 -6.97 -3.55
CA LYS A 98 -0.13 -6.46 -3.12
C LYS A 98 0.61 -7.41 -2.16
N ARG A 99 -0.10 -8.29 -1.44
CA ARG A 99 0.54 -9.34 -0.63
C ARG A 99 1.20 -10.44 -1.47
N LEU A 100 0.74 -10.65 -2.70
CA LEU A 100 1.22 -11.68 -3.62
C LEU A 100 2.34 -11.20 -4.55
N ILE A 101 2.41 -9.89 -4.82
CA ILE A 101 3.33 -9.31 -5.81
C ILE A 101 4.79 -9.63 -5.48
N GLY A 102 5.55 -10.10 -6.47
CA GLY A 102 6.98 -10.45 -6.33
C GLY A 102 7.31 -11.63 -5.42
N ARG A 103 6.31 -12.42 -4.96
CA ARG A 103 6.53 -13.60 -4.11
C ARG A 103 6.59 -14.91 -4.89
N ASN A 104 7.05 -15.95 -4.20
CA ASN A 104 6.93 -17.33 -4.65
C ASN A 104 5.63 -17.95 -4.11
N PHE A 105 5.06 -18.89 -4.86
CA PHE A 105 3.80 -19.53 -4.48
C PHE A 105 3.92 -20.28 -3.14
N ASP A 106 5.06 -20.92 -2.90
CA ASP A 106 5.30 -21.72 -1.68
C ASP A 106 5.69 -20.90 -0.45
N ASP A 107 5.74 -19.56 -0.56
CA ASP A 107 5.96 -18.69 0.59
C ASP A 107 4.87 -18.91 1.64
N LYS A 108 5.26 -19.00 2.92
CA LYS A 108 4.36 -19.26 4.05
C LYS A 108 3.22 -18.25 4.11
N GLU A 109 3.53 -16.99 3.82
CA GLU A 109 2.53 -15.92 3.83
C GLU A 109 1.55 -16.06 2.66
N VAL A 110 2.01 -16.44 1.47
CA VAL A 110 1.13 -16.74 0.33
C VAL A 110 0.21 -17.92 0.67
N GLN A 111 0.78 -19.01 1.18
CA GLN A 111 0.02 -20.20 1.60
C GLN A 111 -1.00 -19.92 2.72
N ARG A 112 -0.71 -18.92 3.57
CA ARG A 112 -1.64 -18.41 4.56
C ARG A 112 -2.80 -17.68 3.88
N ASP A 113 -2.50 -16.72 3.00
CA ASP A 113 -3.49 -15.89 2.30
C ASP A 113 -4.44 -16.73 1.42
N LEU A 114 -3.94 -17.81 0.81
CA LEU A 114 -4.75 -18.79 0.06
C LEU A 114 -5.98 -19.32 0.83
N LYS A 115 -5.89 -19.39 2.16
CA LYS A 115 -6.95 -19.95 3.02
C LYS A 115 -8.04 -18.93 3.34
N PHE A 116 -7.76 -17.64 3.17
CA PHE A 116 -8.64 -16.55 3.59
C PHE A 116 -9.25 -15.79 2.43
N LEU A 117 -8.62 -15.83 1.25
CA LEU A 117 -9.10 -15.12 0.08
C LEU A 117 -10.13 -15.96 -0.69
N PRO A 118 -11.24 -15.35 -1.16
CA PRO A 118 -12.34 -16.09 -1.78
C PRO A 118 -12.05 -16.52 -3.23
N TYR A 119 -11.16 -15.78 -3.91
CA TYR A 119 -10.71 -16.03 -5.27
C TYR A 119 -9.59 -17.06 -5.31
N LYS A 120 -9.42 -17.70 -6.47
CA LYS A 120 -8.48 -18.81 -6.60
C LYS A 120 -7.07 -18.30 -6.91
N ILE A 121 -6.10 -18.74 -6.13
CA ILE A 121 -4.67 -18.50 -6.38
C ILE A 121 -4.04 -19.83 -6.80
N VAL A 122 -3.31 -19.83 -7.91
CA VAL A 122 -2.67 -21.01 -8.50
C VAL A 122 -1.17 -20.79 -8.69
N SER A 123 -0.40 -21.87 -8.70
CA SER A 123 1.02 -21.82 -9.05
C SER A 123 1.20 -21.86 -10.56
N LYS A 124 1.95 -20.92 -11.12
CA LYS A 124 2.43 -20.95 -12.50
C LYS A 124 3.92 -20.64 -12.48
N SER A 125 4.72 -21.63 -12.86
CA SER A 125 6.19 -21.55 -12.80
C SER A 125 6.72 -21.15 -11.41
N GLY A 126 6.13 -21.67 -10.34
CA GLY A 126 6.54 -21.40 -8.96
C GLY A 126 6.09 -20.05 -8.39
N LYS A 127 5.38 -19.22 -9.16
CA LYS A 127 4.84 -17.93 -8.72
C LYS A 127 3.32 -17.98 -8.52
N PRO A 128 2.75 -17.18 -7.61
CA PRO A 128 1.30 -17.10 -7.43
C PRO A 128 0.66 -16.31 -8.57
N TYR A 129 -0.42 -16.86 -9.12
CA TYR A 129 -1.28 -16.22 -10.12
C TYR A 129 -2.73 -16.30 -9.64
N VAL A 130 -3.52 -15.29 -10.00
CA VAL A 130 -4.94 -15.26 -9.71
C VAL A 130 -5.71 -15.85 -10.89
N GLN A 131 -6.59 -16.80 -10.62
CA GLN A 131 -7.45 -17.42 -11.62
C GLN A 131 -8.88 -16.93 -11.46
N VAL A 132 -9.41 -16.30 -12.52
CA VAL A 132 -10.76 -15.71 -12.57
C VAL A 132 -11.49 -16.18 -13.81
N ASP A 133 -12.81 -16.27 -13.71
CA ASP A 133 -13.69 -16.49 -14.84
C ASP A 133 -14.03 -15.12 -15.45
N THR A 134 -13.90 -15.02 -16.78
CA THR A 134 -14.21 -13.81 -17.55
C THR A 134 -15.09 -14.18 -18.73
N LYS A 135 -15.66 -13.18 -19.41
CA LYS A 135 -16.43 -13.41 -20.65
C LYS A 135 -15.67 -14.17 -21.74
N ASP A 136 -14.34 -14.04 -21.80
CA ASP A 136 -13.48 -14.75 -22.75
C ASP A 136 -13.04 -16.13 -22.23
N GLY A 137 -13.67 -16.63 -21.17
CA GLY A 137 -13.30 -17.83 -20.45
C GLY A 137 -12.36 -17.55 -19.28
N LYS A 138 -11.79 -18.64 -18.75
CA LYS A 138 -10.95 -18.63 -17.55
C LYS A 138 -9.58 -18.01 -17.83
N LYS A 139 -9.25 -16.92 -17.14
CA LYS A 139 -7.95 -16.24 -17.22
C LYS A 139 -7.10 -16.53 -15.99
N THR A 140 -5.78 -16.58 -16.19
CA THR A 140 -4.79 -16.75 -15.13
C THR A 140 -3.85 -15.56 -15.22
N LEU A 141 -4.02 -14.62 -14.30
CA LEU A 141 -3.40 -13.30 -14.31
C LEU A 141 -2.35 -13.20 -13.21
N SER A 142 -1.23 -12.55 -13.49
CA SER A 142 -0.19 -12.32 -12.50
C SER A 142 -0.61 -11.21 -11.52
N PRO A 143 -0.03 -11.17 -10.30
CA PRO A 143 -0.24 -10.05 -9.38
C PRO A 143 0.08 -8.70 -10.00
N GLU A 144 1.12 -8.63 -10.84
CA GLU A 144 1.53 -7.44 -11.59
C GLU A 144 0.45 -6.98 -12.57
N GLU A 145 -0.20 -7.90 -13.29
CA GLU A 145 -1.30 -7.56 -14.20
C GLU A 145 -2.52 -7.00 -13.45
N ILE A 146 -2.86 -7.57 -12.28
CA ILE A 146 -3.96 -7.03 -11.45
C ILE A 146 -3.58 -5.65 -10.88
N SER A 147 -2.36 -5.50 -10.36
CA SER A 147 -1.86 -4.20 -9.88
C SER A 147 -1.82 -3.15 -11.00
N ALA A 148 -1.48 -3.54 -12.23
CA ALA A 148 -1.51 -2.65 -13.39
C ALA A 148 -2.92 -2.12 -13.66
N MET A 149 -3.97 -2.94 -13.48
CA MET A 149 -5.35 -2.48 -13.63
C MET A 149 -5.73 -1.41 -12.60
N ILE A 150 -5.18 -1.49 -11.38
CA ILE A 150 -5.35 -0.47 -10.34
C ILE A 150 -4.57 0.80 -10.70
N LEU A 151 -3.34 0.66 -11.20
CA LEU A 151 -2.53 1.78 -11.66
C LEU A 151 -3.15 2.50 -12.88
N ILE A 152 -3.76 1.76 -13.81
CA ILE A 152 -4.54 2.32 -14.92
C ILE A 152 -5.68 3.18 -14.38
N LYS A 153 -6.43 2.69 -13.38
CA LYS A 153 -7.49 3.50 -12.75
C LYS A 153 -6.94 4.77 -12.09
N MET A 154 -5.77 4.72 -11.45
CA MET A 154 -5.14 5.91 -10.85
C MET A 154 -4.67 6.90 -11.92
N LYS A 155 -4.15 6.39 -13.03
CA LYS A 155 -3.81 7.18 -14.22
C LYS A 155 -5.06 7.87 -14.79
N GLU A 156 -6.15 7.14 -15.02
CA GLU A 156 -7.42 7.67 -15.53
C GLU A 156 -7.98 8.79 -14.63
N VAL A 157 -7.93 8.60 -13.31
CA VAL A 157 -8.34 9.63 -12.33
C VAL A 157 -7.51 10.89 -12.48
N ALA A 158 -6.19 10.75 -12.61
CA ALA A 158 -5.31 11.90 -12.81
C ALA A 158 -5.51 12.57 -14.18
N GLU A 159 -5.70 11.80 -15.25
CA GLU A 159 -5.95 12.32 -16.60
C GLU A 159 -7.27 13.08 -16.67
N ALA A 160 -8.33 12.57 -16.04
CA ALA A 160 -9.62 13.25 -15.94
C ALA A 160 -9.50 14.60 -15.20
N TYR A 161 -8.70 14.65 -14.13
CA TYR A 161 -8.45 15.88 -13.38
C TYR A 161 -7.56 16.89 -14.16
N LEU A 162 -6.56 16.40 -14.89
CA LEU A 162 -5.59 17.25 -15.60
C LEU A 162 -6.04 17.66 -17.01
N GLY A 163 -7.02 16.96 -17.60
CA GLY A 163 -7.50 17.17 -18.96
C GLY A 163 -6.47 16.80 -20.05
N ARG A 164 -5.46 15.98 -19.72
CA ARG A 164 -4.39 15.56 -20.64
C ARG A 164 -3.80 14.21 -20.22
N GLU A 165 -3.13 13.56 -21.16
CA GLU A 165 -2.47 12.26 -20.95
C GLU A 165 -1.38 12.33 -19.88
N VAL A 166 -1.28 11.28 -19.06
CA VAL A 166 -0.24 11.10 -18.03
C VAL A 166 0.63 9.91 -18.40
N LYS A 167 1.93 10.16 -18.59
CA LYS A 167 2.91 9.13 -18.97
C LYS A 167 3.87 8.73 -17.86
N TYR A 168 4.09 9.61 -16.88
CA TYR A 168 5.15 9.45 -15.90
C TYR A 168 4.59 9.33 -14.50
N ALA A 169 5.14 8.38 -13.73
CA ALA A 169 4.74 8.19 -12.34
C ALA A 169 5.93 7.96 -11.42
N VAL A 170 5.77 8.38 -10.18
CA VAL A 170 6.49 7.83 -9.03
C VAL A 170 5.51 6.93 -8.30
N VAL A 171 5.91 5.70 -7.96
CA VAL A 171 5.05 4.71 -7.28
C VAL A 171 5.68 4.33 -5.95
N THR A 172 4.87 4.26 -4.88
CA THR A 172 5.35 3.80 -3.57
C THR A 172 5.37 2.28 -3.43
N VAL A 173 6.24 1.82 -2.54
CA VAL A 173 6.26 0.46 -2.00
C VAL A 173 6.60 0.49 -0.50
N PRO A 174 6.26 -0.55 0.26
CA PRO A 174 6.74 -0.73 1.63
C PRO A 174 8.27 -0.65 1.68
N ALA A 175 8.82 -0.10 2.77
CA ALA A 175 10.28 0.01 2.90
C ALA A 175 10.94 -1.36 2.87
N TYR A 176 10.27 -2.37 3.44
CA TYR A 176 10.75 -3.74 3.53
C TYR A 176 10.47 -4.61 2.28
N PHE A 177 9.98 -4.03 1.18
CA PHE A 177 9.91 -4.76 -0.09
C PHE A 177 11.32 -5.09 -0.60
N ASN A 178 11.52 -6.37 -0.92
CA ASN A 178 12.75 -6.84 -1.53
C ASN A 178 12.81 -6.46 -3.03
N ASP A 179 13.95 -6.72 -3.67
CA ASP A 179 14.20 -6.37 -5.07
C ASP A 179 13.18 -6.98 -6.03
N ALA A 180 12.74 -8.23 -5.80
CA ALA A 180 11.76 -8.89 -6.63
C ALA A 180 10.39 -8.21 -6.55
N GLN A 181 9.97 -7.79 -5.36
CA GLN A 181 8.71 -7.07 -5.16
C GLN A 181 8.76 -5.65 -5.73
N ARG A 182 9.90 -4.96 -5.59
CA ARG A 182 10.12 -3.63 -6.20
C ARG A 182 10.06 -3.70 -7.72
N GLN A 183 10.73 -4.69 -8.31
CA GLN A 183 10.72 -4.90 -9.75
C GLN A 183 9.31 -5.26 -10.25
N ALA A 184 8.60 -6.15 -9.56
CA ALA A 184 7.24 -6.52 -9.91
C ALA A 184 6.26 -5.33 -9.87
N THR A 185 6.38 -4.42 -8.88
CA THR A 185 5.60 -3.18 -8.85
C THR A 185 5.96 -2.25 -10.01
N LYS A 186 7.24 -2.17 -10.39
CA LYS A 186 7.68 -1.38 -11.56
C LYS A 186 7.12 -1.97 -12.86
N ASP A 187 7.11 -3.29 -13.00
CA ASP A 187 6.55 -4.01 -14.14
C ASP A 187 5.03 -3.77 -14.25
N ALA A 188 4.31 -3.74 -13.12
CA ALA A 188 2.90 -3.36 -13.09
C ALA A 188 2.68 -1.94 -13.64
N GLY A 189 3.55 -0.99 -13.31
CA GLY A 189 3.51 0.36 -13.88
C GLY A 189 3.75 0.37 -15.39
N LEU A 190 4.71 -0.42 -15.88
CA LEU A 190 4.97 -0.57 -17.32
C LEU A 190 3.75 -1.14 -18.05
N ILE A 191 3.12 -2.19 -17.51
CA ILE A 191 1.89 -2.79 -18.05
C ILE A 191 0.75 -1.76 -18.08
N ALA A 192 0.69 -0.87 -17.08
CA ALA A 192 -0.29 0.21 -17.01
C ALA A 192 -0.02 1.37 -18.00
N GLY A 193 1.06 1.30 -18.79
CA GLY A 193 1.45 2.37 -19.70
C GLY A 193 2.00 3.61 -18.97
N LEU A 194 2.66 3.41 -17.83
CA LEU A 194 3.37 4.44 -17.07
C LEU A 194 4.88 4.18 -17.12
N ASP A 195 5.66 5.21 -17.46
CA ASP A 195 7.10 5.26 -17.24
C ASP A 195 7.35 5.56 -15.75
N VAL A 196 7.63 4.50 -14.99
CA VAL A 196 7.89 4.58 -13.55
C VAL A 196 9.30 5.12 -13.33
N LEU A 197 9.37 6.45 -13.15
CA LEU A 197 10.62 7.19 -12.99
C LEU A 197 11.38 6.77 -11.74
N ARG A 198 10.64 6.47 -10.66
CA ARG A 198 11.20 6.06 -9.38
C ARG A 198 10.21 5.24 -8.58
N ILE A 199 10.73 4.22 -7.91
CA ILE A 199 10.06 3.56 -6.79
C ILE A 199 10.58 4.22 -5.52
N ILE A 200 9.68 4.70 -4.66
CA ILE A 200 10.04 5.28 -3.36
C ILE A 200 9.41 4.50 -2.23
N ASN A 201 10.04 4.53 -1.05
CA ASN A 201 9.46 3.89 0.12
C ASN A 201 8.29 4.73 0.65
N GLU A 202 7.19 4.06 1.02
CA GLU A 202 6.02 4.67 1.67
C GLU A 202 6.39 5.58 2.85
N PRO A 203 7.20 5.14 3.84
CA PRO A 203 7.56 6.02 4.95
C PRO A 203 8.43 7.21 4.53
N THR A 204 9.25 7.08 3.49
CA THR A 204 10.00 8.21 2.93
C THR A 204 9.07 9.21 2.23
N ALA A 205 8.07 8.72 1.48
CA ALA A 205 7.04 9.55 0.86
C ALA A 205 6.27 10.36 1.92
N ALA A 206 5.89 9.71 3.02
CA ALA A 206 5.20 10.36 4.12
C ALA A 206 6.09 11.35 4.89
N ALA A 207 7.36 11.03 5.11
CA ALA A 207 8.31 11.97 5.70
C ALA A 207 8.48 13.21 4.82
N ILE A 208 8.62 13.03 3.50
CA ILE A 208 8.66 14.12 2.54
C ILE A 208 7.37 14.97 2.65
N ALA A 209 6.19 14.33 2.67
CA ALA A 209 4.91 15.01 2.89
C ALA A 209 4.91 15.85 4.18
N TYR A 210 5.54 15.35 5.24
CA TYR A 210 5.64 15.98 6.56
C TYR A 210 6.61 17.16 6.66
N GLY A 211 7.87 16.95 6.27
CA GLY A 211 8.97 17.84 6.62
C GLY A 211 9.18 19.03 5.69
N MET A 212 8.38 19.17 4.63
CA MET A 212 8.67 20.13 3.54
C MET A 212 8.61 21.60 3.95
N ASP A 213 7.72 21.94 4.88
CA ASP A 213 7.55 23.30 5.39
C ASP A 213 8.33 23.52 6.70
N LYS A 214 9.00 22.49 7.21
CA LYS A 214 9.71 22.52 8.49
C LYS A 214 11.15 22.99 8.27
N LYS A 215 11.40 24.27 8.54
CA LYS A 215 12.72 24.92 8.39
C LYS A 215 13.53 25.01 9.70
N SER A 216 13.35 24.08 10.63
CA SER A 216 13.90 24.22 11.98
C SER A 216 14.72 23.02 12.42
N GLY A 217 16.05 23.17 12.43
CA GLY A 217 17.02 22.28 13.05
C GLY A 217 17.05 20.85 12.49
N GLU A 218 18.07 20.11 12.89
CA GLU A 218 18.07 18.66 12.72
C GLU A 218 17.02 18.03 13.63
N LYS A 219 16.22 17.11 13.09
CA LYS A 219 15.19 16.38 13.84
C LYS A 219 15.20 14.89 13.52
N ASN A 220 15.05 14.08 14.56
CA ASN A 220 14.80 12.65 14.46
C ASN A 220 13.30 12.37 14.45
N ILE A 221 12.82 11.76 13.37
CA ILE A 221 11.40 11.46 13.17
C ILE A 221 11.23 9.97 12.99
N ILE A 222 10.28 9.39 13.73
CA ILE A 222 9.78 8.04 13.45
C ILE A 222 8.50 8.16 12.62
N VAL A 223 8.51 7.56 11.44
CA VAL A 223 7.29 7.30 10.66
C VAL A 223 6.79 5.91 11.03
N PHE A 224 5.58 5.86 11.59
CA PHE A 224 4.87 4.63 11.93
C PHE A 224 3.74 4.45 10.93
N ASP A 225 3.94 3.58 9.93
CA ASP A 225 2.99 3.33 8.85
C ASP A 225 2.31 1.98 9.03
N LEU A 226 1.04 2.00 9.47
CA LEU A 226 0.22 0.80 9.61
C LEU A 226 -0.96 0.86 8.65
N GLY A 227 -0.78 0.23 7.49
CA GLY A 227 -1.72 0.23 6.39
C GLY A 227 -2.79 -0.87 6.47
N GLY A 228 -3.35 -1.19 5.30
CA GLY A 228 -4.36 -2.25 5.14
C GLY A 228 -3.77 -3.66 5.23
N GLY A 229 -2.50 -3.86 4.89
CA GLY A 229 -1.90 -5.20 4.95
C GLY A 229 -0.39 -5.24 5.11
N THR A 230 0.25 -4.08 5.26
CA THR A 230 1.68 -3.90 5.50
C THR A 230 1.87 -2.98 6.70
N PHE A 231 2.97 -3.18 7.42
CA PHE A 231 3.40 -2.37 8.54
C PHE A 231 4.87 -2.00 8.35
N ASP A 232 5.19 -0.71 8.33
CA ASP A 232 6.55 -0.22 8.19
C ASP A 232 6.84 0.84 9.26
N VAL A 233 8.04 0.77 9.83
CA VAL A 233 8.60 1.79 10.71
C VAL A 233 9.90 2.28 10.12
N SER A 234 10.06 3.59 10.01
CA SER A 234 11.33 4.20 9.60
C SER A 234 11.72 5.31 10.54
N LEU A 235 12.97 5.31 10.94
CA LEU A 235 13.61 6.44 11.61
C LEU A 235 14.31 7.27 10.54
N LEU A 236 13.99 8.55 10.48
CA LEU A 236 14.59 9.51 9.57
C LEU A 236 15.18 10.68 10.34
N THR A 237 16.32 11.17 9.87
CA THR A 237 16.84 12.48 10.22
C THR A 237 16.40 13.48 9.16
N ILE A 238 15.93 14.65 9.61
CA ILE A 238 15.59 15.77 8.73
C ILE A 238 16.46 16.94 9.13
N ASP A 239 17.25 17.45 8.18
CA ASP A 239 17.97 18.71 8.34
C ASP A 239 17.80 19.57 7.08
N ASN A 240 17.25 20.77 7.23
CA ASN A 240 17.05 21.75 6.15
C ASN A 240 16.37 21.17 4.87
N GLY A 241 15.41 20.26 5.05
CA GLY A 241 14.68 19.62 3.95
C GLY A 241 15.41 18.45 3.29
N ILE A 242 16.59 18.09 3.77
CA ILE A 242 17.29 16.85 3.44
C ILE A 242 16.76 15.76 4.38
N PHE A 243 16.31 14.65 3.80
CA PHE A 243 15.79 13.50 4.52
C PHE A 243 16.77 12.34 4.36
N GLU A 244 17.25 11.80 5.46
CA GLU A 244 18.07 10.60 5.48
C GLU A 244 17.35 9.50 6.27
N VAL A 245 17.30 8.29 5.70
CA VAL A 245 16.73 7.13 6.38
C VAL A 245 17.85 6.49 7.20
N VAL A 246 17.72 6.52 8.52
CA VAL A 246 18.71 5.98 9.44
C VAL A 246 18.51 4.48 9.64
N ALA A 247 17.25 4.06 9.87
CA ALA A 247 16.89 2.67 10.08
C ALA A 247 15.45 2.39 9.62
N THR A 248 15.19 1.17 9.19
CA THR A 248 13.85 0.71 8.82
C THR A 248 13.61 -0.73 9.26
N SER A 249 12.39 -1.00 9.72
CA SER A 249 11.93 -2.33 10.13
C SER A 249 10.42 -2.42 9.89
N GLY A 250 9.86 -3.62 9.82
CA GLY A 250 8.43 -3.77 9.52
C GLY A 250 7.97 -5.21 9.41
N ASP A 251 6.71 -5.36 9.02
CA ASP A 251 6.05 -6.62 8.70
C ASP A 251 5.18 -6.45 7.46
N THR A 252 5.61 -7.08 6.36
CA THR A 252 4.91 -7.01 5.06
C THR A 252 3.54 -7.72 5.04
N HIS A 253 3.17 -8.42 6.11
CA HIS A 253 1.94 -9.22 6.25
C HIS A 253 1.17 -8.94 7.54
N LEU A 254 1.28 -7.70 8.04
CA LEU A 254 0.50 -7.19 9.18
C LEU A 254 -0.24 -5.92 8.80
N GLY A 255 -1.56 -5.88 8.98
CA GLY A 255 -2.32 -4.64 8.80
C GLY A 255 -3.81 -4.77 9.10
N GLY A 256 -4.58 -3.81 8.57
CA GLY A 256 -6.02 -3.71 8.76
C GLY A 256 -6.81 -5.00 8.44
N GLU A 257 -6.41 -5.75 7.41
CA GLU A 257 -7.04 -7.01 7.00
C GLU A 257 -6.86 -8.13 8.04
N ASP A 258 -5.73 -8.16 8.76
CA ASP A 258 -5.54 -9.13 9.85
C ASP A 258 -6.49 -8.84 11.01
N PHE A 259 -6.75 -7.56 11.29
CA PHE A 259 -7.71 -7.15 12.31
C PHE A 259 -9.15 -7.49 11.90
N ASP A 260 -9.50 -7.28 10.63
CA ASP A 260 -10.80 -7.68 10.08
C ASP A 260 -10.98 -9.21 10.14
N GLN A 261 -9.92 -9.97 9.89
CA GLN A 261 -9.94 -11.43 9.97
C GLN A 261 -10.21 -11.90 11.41
N ARG A 262 -9.62 -11.26 12.44
CA ARG A 262 -9.89 -11.60 13.85
C ARG A 262 -11.36 -11.36 14.23
N LEU A 263 -11.93 -10.25 13.79
CA LEU A 263 -13.33 -9.92 14.02
C LEU A 263 -14.26 -10.88 13.26
N THR A 264 -13.93 -11.19 12.01
CA THR A 264 -14.70 -12.12 11.18
C THR A 264 -14.71 -13.51 11.79
N ASP A 265 -13.56 -14.04 12.20
CA ASP A 265 -13.47 -15.35 12.86
C ASP A 265 -14.24 -15.38 14.19
N HIS A 266 -14.26 -14.28 14.95
CA HIS A 266 -15.08 -14.16 16.15
C HIS A 266 -16.58 -14.28 15.82
N PHE A 267 -17.06 -13.53 14.83
CA PHE A 267 -18.45 -13.54 14.42
C PHE A 267 -18.90 -14.86 13.78
N VAL A 268 -18.05 -15.49 12.95
CA VAL A 268 -18.32 -16.82 12.40
C VAL A 268 -18.50 -17.85 13.52
N LYS A 269 -17.60 -17.87 14.51
CA LYS A 269 -17.69 -18.80 15.66
C LYS A 269 -18.96 -18.53 16.47
N LEU A 270 -19.30 -17.26 16.69
CA LEU A 270 -20.46 -16.87 17.46
C LEU A 270 -21.78 -17.25 16.75
N PHE A 271 -21.87 -16.99 15.45
CA PHE A 271 -23.04 -17.37 14.64
C PHE A 271 -23.20 -18.89 14.58
N LYS A 272 -22.10 -19.63 14.36
CA LYS A 272 -22.11 -21.10 14.37
C LYS A 272 -22.59 -21.67 15.70
N LYS A 273 -22.17 -21.08 16.82
CA LYS A 273 -22.62 -21.48 18.16
C LYS A 273 -24.12 -21.23 18.37
N LYS A 274 -24.67 -20.13 17.86
CA LYS A 274 -26.07 -19.74 18.05
C LYS A 274 -27.04 -20.50 17.13
N ASN A 275 -26.65 -20.68 15.87
CA ASN A 275 -27.54 -21.16 14.81
C ASN A 275 -27.19 -22.56 14.29
N ASN A 276 -26.06 -23.14 14.73
CA ASN A 276 -25.53 -24.42 14.22
C ASN A 276 -25.26 -24.43 12.70
N VAL A 277 -25.03 -23.25 12.11
CA VAL A 277 -24.73 -23.06 10.68
C VAL A 277 -23.38 -22.35 10.54
N ASP A 278 -22.54 -22.81 9.63
CA ASP A 278 -21.21 -22.22 9.39
C ASP A 278 -21.24 -21.26 8.20
N ILE A 279 -21.09 -19.96 8.45
CA ILE A 279 -21.08 -18.93 7.39
C ILE A 279 -19.98 -19.20 6.34
N LYS A 280 -18.88 -19.89 6.71
CA LYS A 280 -17.79 -20.18 5.77
C LYS A 280 -18.17 -21.18 4.68
N SER A 281 -19.30 -21.90 4.80
CA SER A 281 -19.78 -22.80 3.75
C SER A 281 -20.28 -22.05 2.51
N ASP A 282 -20.68 -20.78 2.66
CA ASP A 282 -21.18 -19.92 1.59
C ASP A 282 -20.25 -18.71 1.39
N LYS A 283 -19.62 -18.62 0.22
CA LYS A 283 -18.66 -17.55 -0.10
C LYS A 283 -19.30 -16.16 -0.13
N ARG A 284 -20.58 -16.07 -0.52
CA ARG A 284 -21.32 -14.80 -0.57
C ARG A 284 -21.69 -14.35 0.84
N ALA A 285 -22.18 -15.24 1.68
CA ALA A 285 -22.45 -14.98 3.09
C ALA A 285 -21.17 -14.53 3.83
N PHE A 286 -20.07 -15.24 3.62
CA PHE A 286 -18.78 -14.90 4.20
C PHE A 286 -18.27 -13.53 3.74
N GLN A 287 -18.40 -13.21 2.44
CA GLN A 287 -17.96 -11.92 1.92
C GLN A 287 -18.85 -10.76 2.41
N LYS A 288 -20.18 -10.95 2.53
CA LYS A 288 -21.07 -9.97 3.17
C LYS A 288 -20.61 -9.66 4.60
N LEU A 289 -20.31 -10.70 5.39
CA LEU A 289 -19.81 -10.53 6.75
C LEU A 289 -18.51 -9.73 6.78
N ARG A 290 -17.53 -10.04 5.92
CA ARG A 290 -16.26 -9.30 5.85
C ARG A 290 -16.46 -7.81 5.56
N GLN A 291 -17.35 -7.46 4.64
CA GLN A 291 -17.64 -6.06 4.30
C GLN A 291 -18.22 -5.30 5.51
N GLU A 292 -19.17 -5.89 6.24
CA GLU A 292 -19.73 -5.24 7.44
C GLU A 292 -18.74 -5.21 8.61
N VAL A 293 -17.83 -6.18 8.70
CA VAL A 293 -16.76 -6.19 9.70
C VAL A 293 -15.76 -5.05 9.47
N GLU A 294 -15.34 -4.79 8.23
CA GLU A 294 -14.46 -3.66 7.91
C GLU A 294 -15.11 -2.33 8.33
N LYS A 295 -16.41 -2.15 8.03
CA LYS A 295 -17.19 -0.98 8.46
C LYS A 295 -17.23 -0.87 9.98
N ALA A 296 -17.54 -1.96 10.67
CA ALA A 296 -17.58 -1.97 12.13
C ALA A 296 -16.22 -1.64 12.76
N LYS A 297 -15.11 -2.15 12.22
CA LYS A 297 -13.75 -1.79 12.66
C LYS A 297 -13.50 -0.28 12.54
N ARG A 298 -13.88 0.31 11.40
CA ARG A 298 -13.74 1.76 11.16
C ARG A 298 -14.55 2.55 12.18
N ASP A 299 -15.81 2.20 12.37
CA ASP A 299 -16.70 2.86 13.33
C ASP A 299 -16.18 2.75 14.76
N LEU A 300 -15.64 1.60 15.16
CA LEU A 300 -15.03 1.39 16.48
C LEU A 300 -13.83 2.29 16.76
N SER A 301 -13.24 2.93 15.74
CA SER A 301 -12.20 3.95 15.94
C SER A 301 -12.75 5.26 16.51
N SER A 302 -14.05 5.51 16.37
CA SER A 302 -14.73 6.72 16.86
C SER A 302 -15.77 6.42 17.95
N VAL A 303 -16.47 5.29 17.88
CA VAL A 303 -17.49 4.89 18.86
C VAL A 303 -17.06 3.69 19.71
N HIS A 304 -17.70 3.48 20.85
CA HIS A 304 -17.35 2.40 21.79
C HIS A 304 -17.97 1.04 21.46
N GLN A 305 -19.03 1.00 20.65
CA GLN A 305 -19.70 -0.21 20.22
C GLN A 305 -20.39 -0.01 18.88
N VAL A 306 -20.54 -1.09 18.11
CA VAL A 306 -21.21 -1.11 16.81
C VAL A 306 -22.08 -2.35 16.73
N LYS A 307 -23.29 -2.21 16.18
CA LYS A 307 -24.16 -3.34 15.87
C LYS A 307 -24.01 -3.72 14.41
N VAL A 308 -23.54 -4.92 14.14
CA VAL A 308 -23.40 -5.50 12.80
C VAL A 308 -24.70 -6.23 12.47
N THR A 309 -25.37 -5.81 11.40
CA THR A 309 -26.66 -6.38 10.97
C THR A 309 -26.61 -6.75 9.49
N ILE A 310 -26.98 -7.99 9.15
CA ILE A 310 -27.06 -8.49 7.77
C ILE A 310 -28.33 -9.32 7.64
N GLU A 311 -29.27 -8.86 6.83
CA GLU A 311 -30.49 -9.61 6.53
C GLU A 311 -30.19 -10.82 5.64
N GLY A 312 -30.80 -11.97 5.99
CA GLY A 312 -30.66 -13.22 5.26
C GLY A 312 -29.21 -13.56 4.93
N ILE A 313 -28.34 -13.63 5.95
CA ILE A 313 -26.92 -13.89 5.74
C ILE A 313 -26.70 -15.26 5.10
N ILE A 314 -27.39 -16.29 5.61
CA ILE A 314 -27.37 -17.67 5.13
C ILE A 314 -28.66 -18.39 5.57
N ASP A 315 -29.23 -19.23 4.71
CA ASP A 315 -30.44 -20.03 4.99
C ASP A 315 -31.65 -19.23 5.53
N GLY A 316 -31.78 -17.96 5.12
CA GLY A 316 -32.84 -17.05 5.59
C GLY A 316 -32.66 -16.56 7.02
N ILE A 317 -31.55 -16.89 7.69
CA ILE A 317 -31.22 -16.44 9.04
C ILE A 317 -30.57 -15.06 8.95
N ASP A 318 -31.03 -14.11 9.75
CA ASP A 318 -30.41 -12.80 9.91
C ASP A 318 -29.18 -12.87 10.81
N PHE A 319 -28.19 -12.03 10.52
CA PHE A 319 -27.06 -11.76 11.42
C PHE A 319 -27.33 -10.45 12.15
N SER A 320 -27.22 -10.45 13.49
CA SER A 320 -27.43 -9.25 14.30
C SER A 320 -26.65 -9.36 15.60
N GLU A 321 -25.45 -8.80 15.62
CA GLU A 321 -24.53 -8.93 16.75
C GLU A 321 -23.84 -7.60 17.06
N THR A 322 -23.62 -7.33 18.34
CA THR A 322 -22.92 -6.12 18.80
C THR A 322 -21.46 -6.46 19.14
N ILE A 323 -20.53 -5.64 18.66
CA ILE A 323 -19.12 -5.69 19.03
C ILE A 323 -18.73 -4.39 19.75
N THR A 324 -18.00 -4.51 20.84
CA THR A 324 -17.44 -3.36 21.58
C THR A 324 -15.98 -3.13 21.21
N ARG A 325 -15.51 -1.89 21.36
CA ARG A 325 -14.09 -1.55 21.16
C ARG A 325 -13.19 -2.38 22.07
N ALA A 326 -13.57 -2.55 23.33
CA ALA A 326 -12.82 -3.38 24.28
C ALA A 326 -12.67 -4.83 23.79
N ARG A 327 -13.74 -5.42 23.24
CA ARG A 327 -13.68 -6.78 22.69
C ARG A 327 -12.83 -6.86 21.43
N PHE A 328 -12.93 -5.86 20.53
CA PHE A 328 -12.05 -5.76 19.36
C PHE A 328 -10.58 -5.69 19.77
N GLU A 329 -10.25 -4.84 20.75
CA GLU A 329 -8.90 -4.68 21.27
C GLU A 329 -8.37 -5.97 21.92
N GLU A 330 -9.21 -6.70 22.64
CA GLU A 330 -8.86 -8.00 23.20
C GLU A 330 -8.54 -9.03 22.10
N LEU A 331 -9.39 -9.11 21.06
CA LEU A 331 -9.22 -10.04 19.94
C LEU A 331 -7.95 -9.79 19.11
N CYS A 332 -7.45 -8.55 19.12
CA CYS A 332 -6.26 -8.13 18.37
C CYS A 332 -5.06 -7.80 19.25
N ALA A 333 -5.13 -8.08 20.57
CA ALA A 333 -4.14 -7.61 21.54
C ALA A 333 -2.70 -8.05 21.22
N ASP A 334 -2.52 -9.28 20.73
CA ASP A 334 -1.22 -9.79 20.30
C ASP A 334 -0.71 -9.06 19.05
N LEU A 335 -1.57 -8.82 18.05
CA LEU A 335 -1.19 -8.13 16.82
C LEU A 335 -0.84 -6.66 17.09
N PHE A 336 -1.59 -5.98 17.96
CA PHE A 336 -1.29 -4.62 18.36
C PHE A 336 0.01 -4.52 19.15
N LYS A 337 0.35 -5.51 19.98
CA LYS A 337 1.65 -5.53 20.68
C LYS A 337 2.81 -5.80 19.72
N LYS A 338 2.61 -6.64 18.70
CA LYS A 338 3.63 -6.92 17.68
C LYS A 338 4.09 -5.67 16.94
N THR A 339 3.25 -4.63 16.80
CA THR A 339 3.67 -3.39 16.13
C THR A 339 4.78 -2.64 16.87
N LEU A 340 4.97 -2.89 18.18
CA LEU A 340 6.05 -2.25 18.93
C LEU A 340 7.43 -2.89 18.67
N GLN A 341 7.48 -4.12 18.15
CA GLN A 341 8.74 -4.81 17.91
C GLN A 341 9.57 -4.12 16.81
N PRO A 342 9.02 -3.78 15.62
CA PRO A 342 9.75 -2.96 14.65
C PRO A 342 10.14 -1.58 15.16
N VAL A 343 9.33 -0.95 16.02
CA VAL A 343 9.68 0.35 16.64
C VAL A 343 10.90 0.21 17.55
N GLN A 344 10.97 -0.86 18.32
CA GLN A 344 12.15 -1.16 19.13
C GLN A 344 13.36 -1.47 18.25
N GLN A 345 13.20 -2.27 17.19
CA GLN A 345 14.28 -2.63 16.29
C GLN A 345 14.89 -1.39 15.61
N VAL A 346 14.09 -0.44 15.09
CA VAL A 346 14.65 0.76 14.46
C VAL A 346 15.43 1.65 15.44
N LEU A 347 15.03 1.69 16.71
CA LEU A 347 15.78 2.41 17.74
C LEU A 347 17.11 1.73 18.03
N GLU A 348 17.11 0.40 18.16
CA GLU A 348 18.32 -0.41 18.36
C GLU A 348 19.29 -0.26 17.17
N ASP A 349 18.80 -0.40 15.94
CA ASP A 349 19.61 -0.28 14.72
C ASP A 349 20.17 1.13 14.52
N SER A 350 19.42 2.17 14.91
CA SER A 350 19.87 3.57 14.84
C SER A 350 20.84 3.96 15.96
N GLY A 351 20.88 3.20 17.06
CA GLY A 351 21.60 3.58 18.28
C GLY A 351 20.97 4.74 19.07
N LEU A 352 19.80 5.26 18.65
CA LEU A 352 19.11 6.36 19.31
C LEU A 352 18.20 5.88 20.44
N LYS A 353 18.11 6.68 21.51
CA LYS A 353 17.17 6.47 22.61
C LYS A 353 15.81 7.07 22.27
N LYS A 354 14.77 6.56 22.93
CA LYS A 354 13.39 7.09 22.83
C LYS A 354 13.28 8.60 23.10
N SER A 355 14.13 9.12 23.99
CA SER A 355 14.20 10.54 24.36
C SER A 355 14.75 11.43 23.25
N GLU A 356 15.49 10.86 22.30
CA GLU A 356 16.15 11.57 21.19
C GLU A 356 15.28 11.64 19.94
N ILE A 357 14.12 10.97 19.95
CA ILE A 357 13.12 11.08 18.87
C ILE A 357 12.36 12.37 19.09
N ASP A 358 12.36 13.29 18.13
CA ASP A 358 11.63 14.55 18.26
C ASP A 358 10.14 14.35 18.00
N GLU A 359 9.82 13.61 16.93
CA GLU A 359 8.45 13.48 16.43
C GLU A 359 8.11 12.04 16.02
N VAL A 360 6.86 11.65 16.22
CA VAL A 360 6.30 10.38 15.74
C VAL A 360 5.16 10.71 14.79
N VAL A 361 5.29 10.35 13.51
CA VAL A 361 4.30 10.60 12.47
C VAL A 361 3.53 9.32 12.21
N LEU A 362 2.19 9.38 12.31
CA LEU A 362 1.32 8.24 12.03
C LEU A 362 0.82 8.26 10.58
N VAL A 363 1.00 7.15 9.88
CA VAL A 363 0.62 6.96 8.48
C VAL A 363 -0.15 5.64 8.34
N GLY A 364 -1.04 5.56 7.36
CA GLY A 364 -1.87 4.38 7.12
C GLY A 364 -3.14 4.36 7.97
N GLY A 365 -4.26 3.98 7.36
CA GLY A 365 -5.59 4.07 7.98
C GLY A 365 -5.76 3.28 9.27
N SER A 366 -4.99 2.22 9.50
CA SER A 366 -5.07 1.44 10.73
C SER A 366 -4.46 2.17 11.94
N THR A 367 -3.69 3.24 11.74
CA THR A 367 -3.24 4.12 12.84
C THR A 367 -4.37 4.95 13.45
N ARG A 368 -5.55 4.97 12.83
CA ARG A 368 -6.77 5.58 13.42
C ARG A 368 -7.29 4.78 14.62
N ILE A 369 -6.88 3.52 14.79
CA ILE A 369 -7.30 2.67 15.90
C ILE A 369 -6.79 3.26 17.22
N PRO A 370 -7.67 3.61 18.18
CA PRO A 370 -7.28 4.26 19.44
C PRO A 370 -6.23 3.46 20.23
N LYS A 371 -6.33 2.13 20.23
CA LYS A 371 -5.36 1.28 20.93
C LYS A 371 -3.96 1.35 20.35
N VAL A 372 -3.83 1.47 19.02
CA VAL A 372 -2.53 1.61 18.36
C VAL A 372 -1.88 2.93 18.74
N GLN A 373 -2.65 4.03 18.71
CA GLN A 373 -2.17 5.35 19.15
C GLN A 373 -1.75 5.35 20.61
N GLN A 374 -2.55 4.73 21.48
CA GLN A 374 -2.24 4.61 22.91
C GLN A 374 -0.94 3.85 23.13
N LEU A 375 -0.75 2.70 22.48
CA LEU A 375 0.47 1.89 22.61
C LEU A 375 1.72 2.66 22.17
N ILE A 376 1.63 3.42 21.08
CA ILE A 376 2.75 4.24 20.61
C ILE A 376 3.05 5.40 21.54
N LYS A 377 2.01 6.10 22.01
CA LYS A 377 2.16 7.16 23.02
C LYS A 377 2.82 6.63 24.30
N ASP A 378 2.34 5.49 24.81
CA ASP A 378 2.91 4.84 26.00
C ASP A 378 4.36 4.42 25.77
N PHE A 379 4.66 3.88 24.59
CA PHE A 379 6.01 3.47 24.23
C PHE A 379 7.01 4.64 24.25
N PHE A 380 6.59 5.84 23.84
CA PHE A 380 7.36 7.08 23.90
C PHE A 380 7.05 7.94 25.14
N ASN A 381 6.70 7.32 26.27
CA ASN A 381 6.58 7.97 27.57
C ASN A 381 5.58 9.16 27.59
N GLY A 382 4.48 9.04 26.86
CA GLY A 382 3.41 10.04 26.80
C GLY A 382 3.54 11.06 25.67
N LYS A 383 4.60 10.98 24.83
CA LYS A 383 4.74 11.84 23.65
C LYS A 383 3.56 11.66 22.70
N GLU A 384 2.90 12.76 22.36
CA GLU A 384 1.77 12.76 21.43
C GLU A 384 2.26 12.55 19.99
N PRO A 385 1.70 11.57 19.25
CA PRO A 385 1.98 11.42 17.84
C PRO A 385 1.43 12.60 17.04
N ASN A 386 2.16 12.98 15.99
CA ASN A 386 1.79 14.04 15.07
C ASN A 386 0.58 13.62 14.22
N ARG A 387 -0.40 14.51 14.11
CA ARG A 387 -1.65 14.31 13.35
C ARG A 387 -1.81 15.31 12.19
N GLY A 388 -0.74 16.02 11.82
CA GLY A 388 -0.75 17.06 10.80
C GLY A 388 -0.89 16.56 9.36
N ILE A 389 -0.80 15.25 9.13
CA ILE A 389 -1.02 14.60 7.85
C ILE A 389 -2.22 13.68 7.96
N ASN A 390 -3.06 13.67 6.94
CA ASN A 390 -4.11 12.65 6.82
C ASN A 390 -3.45 11.27 6.62
N PRO A 391 -3.62 10.29 7.55
CA PRO A 391 -2.92 9.01 7.47
C PRO A 391 -3.15 8.23 6.17
N ASP A 392 -4.31 8.42 5.53
CA ASP A 392 -4.67 7.72 4.28
C ASP A 392 -4.13 8.42 3.01
N GLU A 393 -3.61 9.64 3.14
CA GLU A 393 -3.07 10.43 2.03
C GLU A 393 -1.54 10.56 2.10
N GLY A 394 -0.94 10.26 3.26
CA GLY A 394 0.50 10.43 3.51
C GLY A 394 1.41 9.56 2.65
N GLY A 395 0.89 8.46 2.08
CA GLY A 395 1.65 7.58 1.19
C GLY A 395 1.85 8.13 -0.22
N ALA A 396 1.04 9.10 -0.70
CA ALA A 396 1.13 9.56 -2.07
C ALA A 396 2.45 10.33 -2.33
N PRO A 397 3.31 9.87 -3.27
CA PRO A 397 4.58 10.51 -3.58
C PRO A 397 4.43 11.96 -4.03
N ARG A 398 5.47 12.75 -3.76
CA ARG A 398 5.71 13.96 -4.55
C ARG A 398 6.31 13.58 -5.89
N ALA A 399 5.52 13.71 -6.94
CA ALA A 399 6.02 13.55 -8.29
C ALA A 399 6.87 14.75 -8.79
N GLY A 400 6.76 15.93 -8.17
CA GLY A 400 7.45 17.14 -8.61
C GLY A 400 8.90 17.33 -8.10
N GLY A 401 9.34 16.61 -7.07
CA GLY A 401 10.64 16.85 -6.42
C GLY A 401 11.80 15.98 -6.90
N ALA A 402 11.52 14.87 -7.61
CA ALA A 402 12.54 13.90 -8.02
C ALA A 402 12.89 13.94 -9.51
N GLY A 403 12.21 14.77 -10.32
CA GLY A 403 12.34 14.76 -11.78
C GLY A 403 12.26 16.11 -12.49
N GLY A 404 11.94 17.22 -11.81
CA GLY A 404 11.84 18.54 -12.44
C GLY A 404 12.70 19.56 -11.70
N GLY A 405 13.73 20.08 -12.38
CA GLY A 405 14.29 21.37 -11.98
C GLY A 405 13.21 22.46 -12.07
N PRO A 406 13.34 23.56 -11.31
CA PRO A 406 12.40 24.66 -11.40
C PRO A 406 12.43 25.21 -12.83
N GLY A 407 11.27 25.21 -13.49
CA GLY A 407 11.02 26.08 -14.64
C GLY A 407 10.76 27.50 -14.17
#